data_AF-A0A6J4X452-F1
#
_entry.id   AF-A0A6J4X452-F1
#
_cell.length_a   1.000
_cell.length_b   1.000
_cell.length_c   1.000
_cell.angle_alpha   90.00
_cell.angle_beta   90.00
_cell.angle_gamma   90.00
#
_symmetry.space_group_name_H-M   'P 1'
#
loop_
_entity.id
_entity.type
_entity.pdbx_description
1 polymer ?
#
loop_
_entity_poly.entity_id
_entity_poly.type
_entity_poly.pdbx_seq_one_letter_code
_entity_poly.pdbx_strand_id
1 'polypeptide(L)' 'MAYVYLLDLYKYIEERLGHATDELNHADGDAATAKFEQGRIDALTEFQDFLTENFNPKLPRRIRETYFGKMNKAGSD' A
#
# COMPACT_ATOMS: atom_id res chain seq x y z
N MET A 1 9.08 19.87 0.55
CA MET A 1 9.87 19.06 -0.40
C MET A 1 10.08 17.61 0.05
N ALA A 2 10.38 17.30 1.32
CA ALA A 2 10.56 15.90 1.76
C ALA A 2 9.29 15.01 1.66
N TYR A 3 8.11 15.57 1.90
CA TYR A 3 6.86 14.78 1.99
C TYR A 3 6.34 14.28 0.63
N VAL A 4 6.73 14.92 -0.48
CA VAL A 4 6.29 14.50 -1.82
C VAL A 4 6.82 13.10 -2.14
N TYR A 5 8.09 12.84 -1.81
CA TYR A 5 8.69 11.52 -1.99
C TYR A 5 8.01 10.44 -1.16
N LEU A 6 7.58 10.75 0.07
CA LEU A 6 6.84 9.80 0.89
C LEU A 6 5.46 9.50 0.29
N LEU A 7 4.75 10.53 -0.19
CA LEU A 7 3.45 10.35 -0.85
C LEU A 7 3.57 9.58 -2.16
N ASP A 8 4.61 9.82 -2.94
CA ASP A 8 4.87 9.08 -4.18
C ASP A 8 5.26 7.62 -3.89
N LEU A 9 5.97 7.38 -2.78
CA LEU A 9 6.25 6.02 -2.32
C LEU A 9 4.97 5.29 -1.92
N TYR A 10 4.03 5.94 -1.23
CA TYR A 10 2.72 5.35 -0.92
C TYR A 10 1.94 5.00 -2.19
N LYS A 11 1.85 5.92 -3.16
CA LYS A 11 1.19 5.64 -4.45
C LYS A 11 1.83 4.47 -5.18
N TYR A 12 3.17 4.42 -5.20
CA TYR A 12 3.90 3.32 -5.81
C TYR A 12 3.56 1.99 -5.12
N ILE A 13 3.52 1.95 -3.80
CA ILE A 13 3.16 0.73 -3.06
C ILE A 13 1.72 0.30 -3.38
N GLU A 14 0.76 1.24 -3.39
CA GLU A 14 -0.64 0.97 -3.74
C GLU A 14 -0.77 0.41 -5.16
N GLU A 15 -0.09 1.01 -6.14
CA GLU A 15 -0.06 0.53 -7.53
C GLU A 15 0.49 -0.89 -7.60
N ARG A 16 1.61 -1.16 -6.90
CA ARG A 16 2.23 -2.50 -6.88
C ARG A 16 1.38 -3.54 -6.15
N LEU A 17 0.65 -3.16 -5.10
CA LEU A 17 -0.32 -4.00 -4.41
C LEU A 17 -1.49 -4.36 -5.31
N GLY A 18 -2.03 -3.38 -6.03
CA GLY A 18 -3.08 -3.60 -7.03
C GLY A 18 -2.65 -4.62 -8.09
N HIS A 19 -1.47 -4.41 -8.68
CA HIS A 19 -0.91 -5.37 -9.64
C HIS A 19 -0.72 -6.76 -9.05
N ALA A 20 -0.13 -6.90 -7.86
CA ALA A 20 0.08 -8.21 -7.25
C ALA A 20 -1.24 -8.93 -6.92
N THR A 21 -2.25 -8.17 -6.48
CA THR A 21 -3.59 -8.69 -6.20
C THR A 21 -4.29 -9.15 -7.48
N ASP A 22 -4.20 -8.37 -8.55
CA ASP A 22 -4.74 -8.74 -9.85
C ASP A 22 -4.07 -10.01 -10.38
N GLU A 23 -2.74 -10.09 -10.35
CA GLU A 23 -2.00 -11.29 -10.78
C GLU A 23 -2.36 -12.52 -9.93
N LEU A 24 -2.51 -12.35 -8.61
CA LEU A 24 -2.96 -13.42 -7.71
C LEU A 24 -4.36 -13.94 -8.09
N ASN A 25 -5.28 -13.03 -8.40
CA ASN A 25 -6.64 -13.39 -8.82
C ASN A 25 -6.67 -14.12 -10.17
N HIS A 26 -5.69 -13.88 -11.05
CA HIS A 26 -5.58 -14.50 -12.37
C HIS A 26 -4.63 -15.71 -12.41
N ALA A 27 -4.11 -16.16 -11.26
CA ALA A 27 -3.15 -17.26 -11.22
C ALA A 27 -3.73 -18.63 -11.67
N ASP A 28 -5.05 -18.77 -11.88
CA ASP A 28 -5.74 -19.90 -12.52
C ASP A 28 -5.17 -21.30 -12.21
N GLY A 29 -4.97 -21.60 -10.92
CA GLY A 29 -4.50 -22.90 -10.44
C GLY A 29 -2.98 -23.10 -10.42
N ASP A 30 -2.19 -22.10 -10.81
CA ASP A 30 -0.75 -22.07 -10.58
C ASP A 30 -0.43 -21.69 -9.13
N ALA A 31 -0.23 -22.70 -8.30
CA ALA A 31 0.13 -22.55 -6.90
C ALA A 31 1.48 -21.85 -6.68
N ALA A 32 2.42 -21.93 -7.62
CA ALA A 32 3.72 -21.28 -7.48
C ALA A 32 3.59 -19.78 -7.70
N THR A 33 2.88 -19.38 -8.77
CA THR A 33 2.56 -17.97 -9.05
C THR A 33 1.71 -17.37 -7.94
N ALA A 34 0.67 -18.07 -7.48
CA ALA A 34 -0.15 -17.60 -6.37
C ALA A 34 0.66 -17.37 -5.09
N LYS A 35 1.56 -18.30 -4.72
CA LYS A 35 2.42 -18.14 -3.54
C LYS A 35 3.42 -16.98 -3.70
N PHE A 36 3.94 -16.78 -4.90
CA PHE A 36 4.84 -15.67 -5.18
C PHE A 36 4.14 -14.32 -5.05
N GLU A 37 2.98 -14.17 -5.68
CA GLU A 37 2.19 -12.93 -5.60
C GLU A 37 1.69 -12.66 -4.18
N GLN A 38 1.29 -13.69 -3.43
CA GLN A 38 0.97 -13.54 -2.01
C GLN A 38 2.18 -13.00 -1.21
N GLY A 39 3.37 -13.55 -1.42
CA GLY A 39 4.58 -13.05 -0.75
C GLY A 39 4.92 -11.60 -1.12
N ARG A 40 4.62 -11.18 -2.36
CA ARG A 40 4.75 -9.78 -2.78
C ARG A 40 3.75 -8.87 -2.05
N ILE A 41 2.50 -9.31 -1.93
CA ILE A 41 1.45 -8.57 -1.19
C ILE A 41 1.86 -8.41 0.26
N ASP A 42 2.33 -9.49 0.91
CA ASP A 42 2.75 -9.47 2.31
C ASP A 42 3.89 -8.47 2.53
N ALA A 43 4.94 -8.51 1.69
CA ALA A 43 6.08 -7.62 1.81
C ALA A 43 5.73 -6.14 1.55
N LEU A 44 4.86 -5.88 0.56
CA LEU A 44 4.40 -4.52 0.26
C LEU A 44 3.52 -3.95 1.38
N THR A 45 2.67 -4.79 1.98
CA THR A 45 1.83 -4.42 3.12
C THR A 45 2.68 -4.12 4.34
N GLU A 46 3.65 -4.98 4.69
CA GLU A 46 4.59 -4.74 5.80
C GLU A 46 5.36 -3.43 5.60
N PHE A 47 5.79 -3.14 4.36
CA PHE A 47 6.48 -1.90 4.06
C PHE A 47 5.55 -0.67 4.18
N GLN A 48 4.29 -0.78 3.75
CA GLN A 48 3.29 0.27 3.91
C GLN A 48 3.02 0.58 5.39
N ASP A 49 2.89 -0.47 6.21
CA ASP A 49 2.68 -0.37 7.65
C ASP A 49 3.88 0.30 8.32
N PHE A 50 5.10 -0.15 8.00
CA PHE A 50 6.33 0.47 8.50
C PHE A 50 6.36 1.97 8.19
N LEU A 51 6.05 2.36 6.94
CA LEU A 51 6.02 3.77 6.57
C LEU A 51 4.96 4.54 7.37
N THR A 52 3.80 3.93 7.57
CA THR A 52 2.66 4.52 8.26
C THR A 52 2.98 4.76 9.72
N GLU A 53 3.53 3.79 10.41
CA GLU A 53 3.89 3.92 11.82
C GLU A 53 5.02 4.92 12.04
N ASN A 54 6.02 4.94 11.15
CA ASN A 54 7.25 5.69 11.39
C ASN A 54 7.25 7.12 10.81
N PHE A 55 6.46 7.37 9.76
CA PHE A 55 6.51 8.62 9.01
C PHE A 55 5.19 9.38 8.97
N ASN A 56 4.03 8.73 9.02
CA ASN A 56 2.75 9.47 9.07
C ASN A 56 2.61 10.35 10.32
N PRO A 57 3.05 9.97 11.53
CA PRO A 57 3.04 10.85 12.69
C PRO A 57 3.83 12.15 12.49
N LYS A 58 4.84 12.14 11.62
CA LYS A 58 5.71 13.28 11.28
C LYS A 58 5.17 14.15 10.15
N LEU A 59 4.08 13.73 9.49
CA LEU A 59 3.44 14.52 8.45
C LEU A 59 2.67 15.71 9.04
N PRO A 60 2.70 16.88 8.37
CA PRO A 60 1.82 17.98 8.71
C PRO A 60 0.36 17.54 8.74
N ARG A 61 -0.38 17.99 9.76
CA ARG A 61 -1.79 17.61 9.98
C ARG A 61 -2.66 17.72 8.73
N ARG A 62 -2.52 18.80 7.96
CA ARG A 62 -3.27 19.00 6.70
C ARG A 62 -3.04 17.90 5.67
N ILE A 63 -1.79 17.42 5.54
CA ILE A 63 -1.45 16.32 4.61
C ILE A 63 -2.08 15.02 5.12
N ARG A 64 -1.98 14.76 6.44
CA ARG A 64 -2.63 13.59 7.04
C ARG A 64 -4.12 13.52 6.76
N GLU A 65 -4.84 14.60 7.03
CA GLU A 65 -6.30 14.68 6.85
C GLU A 65 -6.71 14.56 5.38
N THR A 66 -5.91 15.11 4.46
CA THR A 66 -6.23 15.08 3.02
C THR A 66 -6.04 13.70 2.39
N TYR A 67 -4.96 13.01 2.74
CA TYR A 67 -4.58 11.74 2.11
C TYR A 67 -5.08 10.52 2.89
N PHE A 68 -4.83 10.47 4.19
CA PHE A 68 -5.17 9.30 5.01
C PHE A 68 -6.56 9.42 5.66
N GLY A 69 -7.11 10.63 5.78
CA GLY A 69 -8.50 10.83 6.17
C GLY A 69 -9.51 10.28 5.14
N LYS A 70 -9.08 10.09 3.88
CA LYS A 70 -9.87 9.42 2.83
C LYS A 70 -9.70 7.90 2.84
N MET A 71 -8.49 7.39 3.09
CA MET A 71 -8.22 5.96 3.17
C MET A 71 -9.05 5.26 4.25
N ASN A 72 -9.17 5.85 5.45
CA ASN A 72 -9.99 5.28 6.52
C ASN A 72 -11.50 5.26 6.24
N LYS A 73 -11.97 6.01 5.23
CA LYS A 73 -13.38 5.98 4.81
C LYS A 73 -13.67 4.97 3.70
N ALA A 74 -12.65 4.47 3.00
CA ALA A 74 -12.82 3.52 1.90
C ALA A 74 -12.83 2.05 2.36
N GLY A 75 -12.54 1.77 3.63
CA GLY A 75 -12.58 0.41 4.23
C GLY A 75 -13.72 0.21 5.24
N SER A 76 -14.84 0.92 5.11
CA SER A 76 -16.02 0.81 6.00
C SER A 76 -17.34 0.64 5.26
N ASP A 77 -17.31 0.06 4.06
CA ASP A 77 -18.49 -0.49 3.36
C ASP A 77 -18.27 -1.98 3.07
#